data_AF-A0AA94FDT2-F1
#
_entry.id   AF-A0AA94FDT2-F1
#
_cell.length_a   1.000
_cell.length_b   1.000
_cell.length_c   1.000
_cell.angle_alpha   90.00
_cell.angle_beta   90.00
_cell.angle_gamma   90.00
#
_symmetry.space_group_name_H-M   'P 1'
#
loop_
_entity.id
_entity.type
_entity.pdbx_description
1 polymer ?
#
loop_
_entity_poly.entity_id
_entity_poly.type
_entity_poly.pdbx_seq_one_letter_code
_entity_poly.pdbx_strand_id
1 'polypeptide(L)' 'FKMLKSKLYELELEKQRDSKNSGDKSEIGWGHQIRSYVLQPYQQIKDSRSNIGYSNVDAILDGDITKMMEDVLIATNTN' A
#
# COMPACT_ATOMS: atom_id res chain seq x y z
N PHE A 1 2.99 25.85 8.04
CA PHE A 1 3.47 26.13 6.66
C PHE A 1 4.12 24.94 5.94
N LYS A 2 5.04 24.16 6.54
CA LYS A 2 5.71 23.02 5.88
C LYS A 2 4.76 21.96 5.28
N MET A 3 3.76 21.53 6.07
CA MET A 3 2.77 20.52 5.63
C MET A 3 1.90 21.03 4.47
N LEU A 4 1.44 22.28 4.54
CA LEU A 4 0.63 22.89 3.48
C LEU A 4 1.41 22.98 2.16
N LYS A 5 2.69 23.38 2.22
CA LYS A 5 3.57 23.42 1.03
C LYS A 5 3.80 22.02 0.46
N SER A 6 4.00 20.99 1.29
CA SER A 6 4.13 19.59 0.84
C SER A 6 2.88 19.11 0.10
N LYS A 7 1.70 19.33 0.69
CA LYS A 7 0.42 18.95 0.09
C LYS A 7 0.16 19.67 -1.24
N LEU A 8 0.43 20.97 -1.31
CA LEU A 8 0.28 21.74 -2.56
C LEU A 8 1.22 21.23 -3.66
N TYR A 9 2.44 20.85 -3.29
CA TYR A 9 3.40 20.27 -4.23
C TYR A 9 2.98 18.87 -4.71
N GLU A 10 2.52 18.00 -3.81
CA GLU A 10 1.96 16.67 -4.16
C GLU A 10 0.77 16.79 -5.12
N LEU A 11 -0.14 17.74 -4.87
CA LEU A 11 -1.31 17.98 -5.71
C LEU A 11 -0.92 18.43 -7.13
N GLU A 12 0.12 19.24 -7.27
CA GLU A 12 0.62 19.66 -8.58
C GLU A 12 1.29 18.50 -9.34
N LEU A 13 2.06 17.65 -8.63
CA LEU A 13 2.63 16.44 -9.21
C LEU A 13 1.56 15.46 -9.67
N GLU A 14 0.48 15.30 -8.90
CA GLU A 14 -0.65 14.44 -9.25
C GLU A 14 -1.34 14.93 -10.53
N LYS A 15 -1.61 16.23 -10.66
CA LYS A 15 -2.15 16.83 -11.90
C LYS A 15 -1.27 16.56 -13.12
N GLN A 16 0.06 16.62 -12.96
CA GLN A 16 1.00 16.33 -14.05
C GLN A 16 1.08 14.84 -14.40
N ARG A 17 0.80 13.94 -13.45
CA ARG A 17 0.71 12.50 -13.69
C ARG A 17 -0.59 12.15 -14.38
N ASP A 18 -1.71 12.70 -13.92
CA ASP A 18 -3.03 12.50 -14.52
C ASP A 18 -3.09 13.02 -15.97
N SER A 19 -2.38 14.10 -16.29
CA SER A 19 -2.29 14.59 -17.68
C SER A 19 -1.42 13.73 -18.59
N LYS A 20 -0.54 12.89 -18.02
CA LYS A 20 0.35 11.96 -18.76
C LYS A 20 -0.20 10.54 -18.81
N ASN A 21 -0.93 10.11 -17.78
CA ASN A 21 -1.52 8.79 -17.65
C ASN A 21 -3.04 8.89 -17.77
N SER A 22 -3.55 8.82 -19.00
CA SER A 22 -4.98 8.64 -19.30
C SER A 22 -5.44 7.21 -19.03
N GLY A 23 -4.87 6.52 -18.03
CA GLY A 23 -5.27 5.17 -17.67
C GLY A 23 -6.58 5.21 -16.89
N ASP A 24 -7.55 4.40 -17.30
CA ASP A 24 -8.85 4.29 -16.63
C ASP A 24 -8.65 4.19 -15.12
N LYS A 25 -9.17 5.18 -14.38
CA LYS A 25 -9.23 5.13 -12.92
C LYS A 25 -10.14 3.95 -12.58
N SER A 26 -9.53 2.82 -12.25
CA SER A 26 -10.22 1.60 -11.86
C SER A 26 -11.27 1.91 -10.78
N GLU A 27 -12.51 1.46 -11.00
CA GLU A 27 -13.65 1.82 -10.14
C GLU A 27 -13.39 1.40 -8.70
N ILE A 28 -13.62 2.30 -7.74
CA ILE A 28 -13.43 2.06 -6.29
C ILE A 28 -14.41 0.97 -5.80
N GLY A 29 -14.06 -0.29 -6.06
CA GLY A 29 -14.75 -1.49 -5.63
C GLY A 29 -13.86 -2.39 -4.79
N TRP A 30 -14.39 -3.55 -4.37
CA TRP A 30 -13.75 -4.54 -3.50
C TRP A 30 -12.39 -5.09 -4.00
N GLY A 31 -11.97 -4.78 -5.24
CA GLY A 31 -10.67 -5.16 -5.82
C GLY A 31 -9.48 -4.23 -5.50
N HIS A 32 -9.70 -3.07 -4.86
CA HIS A 32 -8.63 -2.08 -4.59
C HIS A 32 -7.89 -2.28 -3.27
N GLN A 33 -8.11 -3.42 -2.60
CA GLN A 33 -7.49 -3.70 -1.32
C GLN A 33 -6.02 -4.12 -1.49
N ILE A 34 -5.11 -3.41 -0.82
CA ILE A 34 -3.67 -3.72 -0.84
C ILE A 34 -3.24 -4.75 0.20
N ARG A 35 -4.07 -4.98 1.24
CA ARG A 35 -3.73 -5.89 2.34
C ARG A 35 -4.95 -6.38 3.10
N SER A 36 -4.98 -7.66 3.43
CA SER A 36 -5.98 -8.26 4.31
C SER A 36 -5.40 -8.57 5.69
N TYR A 37 -6.19 -8.30 6.73
CA TYR A 37 -5.90 -8.64 8.12
C TYR A 37 -7.05 -9.52 8.62
N VAL A 38 -6.79 -10.81 8.78
CA VAL A 38 -7.76 -11.77 9.31
C VAL A 38 -7.33 -12.10 10.72
N LEU A 39 -8.00 -11.54 11.73
CA LEU A 39 -7.61 -11.74 13.13
C LEU A 39 -8.25 -12.98 13.76
N GLN A 40 -9.29 -13.55 13.14
CA GLN A 40 -9.94 -14.78 13.58
C GLN A 40 -10.52 -15.52 12.37
N PRO A 41 -10.52 -16.86 12.35
CA PRO A 41 -10.05 -17.75 13.41
C PRO A 41 -8.54 -18.07 13.37
N TYR A 42 -7.83 -17.75 12.27
CA TYR A 42 -6.46 -18.25 12.03
C TYR A 42 -5.34 -17.17 12.01
N GLN A 43 -5.62 -15.94 12.47
CA GLN A 43 -4.64 -14.83 12.58
C GLN A 43 -3.60 -14.76 11.44
N GLN A 44 -3.96 -14.08 10.36
CA GLN A 44 -3.09 -13.91 9.19
C GLN A 44 -3.17 -12.50 8.62
N ILE A 45 -2.02 -11.98 8.19
CA ILE A 45 -1.92 -10.75 7.39
C ILE A 45 -1.39 -11.11 6.01
N LYS A 46 -1.98 -10.60 4.94
CA LYS A 46 -1.50 -10.85 3.57
C LYS A 46 -1.48 -9.56 2.76
N ASP A 47 -0.33 -9.21 2.21
CA ASP A 47 -0.19 -8.08 1.28
C ASP A 47 -0.45 -8.56 -0.16
N SER A 48 -1.39 -7.93 -0.87
CA SER A 48 -1.78 -8.34 -2.22
C SER A 48 -0.75 -7.92 -3.28
N ARG A 49 0.11 -6.93 -2.98
CA ARG A 49 1.11 -6.41 -3.93
C ARG A 49 2.34 -7.31 -3.99
N SER A 50 2.77 -7.86 -2.86
CA SER A 50 3.86 -8.85 -2.81
C SER A 50 3.37 -10.30 -2.77
N ASN A 51 2.07 -10.52 -2.55
CA ASN A 51 1.44 -11.83 -2.37
C ASN A 51 2.02 -12.63 -1.18
N ILE A 52 2.71 -11.97 -0.25
CA ILE A 52 3.33 -12.58 0.94
C ILE A 52 2.35 -12.56 2.12
N GLY A 53 2.26 -13.70 2.82
CA GLY A 53 1.49 -13.87 4.05
C GLY A 53 2.39 -13.87 5.28
N TYR A 54 1.88 -13.28 6.37
CA TYR A 54 2.55 -13.15 7.66
C TYR A 54 1.66 -13.77 8.75
N SER A 55 2.28 -14.57 9.63
CA SER A 55 1.64 -15.19 10.79
C SER A 55 1.94 -14.47 12.10
N ASN A 56 2.94 -13.58 12.14
CA ASN A 56 3.31 -12.78 13.31
C ASN A 56 2.39 -11.55 13.47
N VAL A 57 1.08 -11.78 13.54
CA VAL A 57 0.06 -10.72 13.53
C VAL A 57 0.25 -9.71 14.65
N ASP A 58 0.45 -10.18 15.89
CA ASP A 58 0.54 -9.30 17.05
C ASP A 58 1.74 -8.34 16.95
N ALA A 59 2.92 -8.85 16.56
CA ALA A 59 4.11 -8.02 16.37
C ALA A 59 3.92 -6.96 15.27
N ILE A 60 3.23 -7.32 14.18
CA ILE A 60 2.93 -6.39 13.09
C ILE A 60 1.96 -5.30 13.56
N LEU A 61 0.97 -5.65 14.38
CA LEU A 61 0.05 -4.68 14.99
C LEU A 61 0.76 -3.78 16.01
N ASP A 62 1.78 -4.30 16.70
CA ASP A 62 2.66 -3.55 17.60
C ASP A 62 3.69 -2.67 16.85
N GLY A 63 3.71 -2.71 15.52
CA GLY A 63 4.50 -1.81 14.68
C GLY A 63 5.72 -2.44 14.00
N ASP A 64 5.95 -3.75 14.12
CA ASP A 64 6.98 -4.48 13.38
C ASP A 64 6.59 -4.67 11.91
N ILE A 65 6.58 -3.56 11.17
CA ILE A 65 6.12 -3.50 9.76
C ILE A 65 7.27 -3.36 8.77
N THR A 66 8.52 -3.25 9.24
CA THR A 66 9.70 -3.01 8.38
C THR A 66 9.88 -4.11 7.36
N LYS A 67 9.89 -5.38 7.80
CA LYS A 67 10.03 -6.53 6.90
C LYS A 67 8.94 -6.55 5.82
N MET A 68 7.71 -6.22 6.21
CA MET A 68 6.59 -6.18 5.27
C MET A 68 6.71 -5.05 4.24
N MET A 69 7.30 -3.91 4.60
CA MET A 69 7.58 -2.83 3.66
C MET A 69 8.69 -3.23 2.67
N GLU A 70 9.76 -3.84 3.15
CA GLU A 70 10.87 -4.32 2.33
C GLU A 70 10.40 -5.38 1.32
N ASP A 71 9.63 -6.36 1.79
CA ASP A 71 9.05 -7.43 0.97
C ASP A 71 8.18 -6.86 -0.17
N VAL A 72 7.41 -5.79 0.08
CA VAL A 72 6.65 -5.08 -0.97
C VAL A 72 7.55 -4.33 -1.93
N LEU A 73 8.54 -3.61 -1.43
CA LEU A 73 9.45 -2.82 -2.26
C LEU A 73 10.21 -3.73 -3.23
N ILE A 74 10.72 -4.86 -2.74
CA ILE A 74 11.40 -5.88 -3.53
C ILE A 74 10.44 -6.42 -4.60
N ALA A 75 9.22 -6.81 -4.24
CA ALA A 75 8.24 -7.33 -5.20
C ALA A 75 7.89 -6.32 -6.30
N THR A 76 7.77 -5.02 -5.95
CA THR A 76 7.47 -3.97 -6.94
C THR A 76 8.64 -3.62 -7.85
N ASN A 77 9.88 -3.78 -7.39
CA ASN A 77 11.09 -3.48 -8.17
C ASN A 77 11.52 -4.66 -9.08
N THR A 78 10.97 -5.84 -8.84
CA THR A 78 11.29 -7.05 -9.62
C THR A 78 10.35 -7.23 -10.82
N ASN A 79 9.28 -6.43 -10.91
CA ASN A 79 8.36 -6.36 -12.07
C ASN A 79 8.66 -5.12 -12.91
#